data_AF-A0A1B6BXX7-F1
#
_entry.id   AF-A0A1B6BXX7-F1
#
_cell.length_a   1.000
_cell.length_b   1.000
_cell.length_c   1.000
_cell.angle_alpha   90.00
_cell.angle_beta   90.00
_cell.angle_gamma   90.00
#
_symmetry.space_group_name_H-M   'P 1'
#
loop_
_entity.id
_entity.type
_entity.pdbx_description
1 polymer ?
#
loop_
_entity_poly.entity_id
_entity_poly.type
_entity_poly.pdbx_seq_one_letter_code
_entity_poly.pdbx_strand_id
1 'polypeptide(L)'
;MLYHCQQPGEADDVYVRRVYTRGSNESERDYYLRITSRSSTETDQKYKERIELIQNVLQDLPLKDKIIYDDHAKLYIYVQSAKEARESGSLKGYPGQQNNEPNDAYAKRVYARQAGESEMDYYLRFTSRYSSETDESYKARIDLIVKTFKDQNLMANMSYDEDSGLYVYMQPLKK
;
A
#
# COMPACT_ATOMS: atom_id res chain seq x y z
N MET A 1 0.28 21.82 -24.50
CA MET A 1 1.38 21.14 -23.78
C MET A 1 1.14 19.64 -23.89
N LEU A 2 2.19 18.89 -24.23
CA LEU A 2 2.13 17.43 -24.42
C LEU A 2 2.04 16.70 -23.08
N TYR A 3 1.46 15.50 -23.07
CA TYR A 3 1.51 14.60 -21.93
C TYR A 3 2.92 13.98 -21.78
N HIS A 4 3.24 13.48 -20.59
CA HIS A 4 4.50 12.78 -20.35
C HIS A 4 4.67 11.60 -21.33
N CYS A 5 5.82 11.50 -22.01
CA CYS A 5 6.13 10.52 -23.06
C CYS A 5 5.31 10.62 -24.37
N GLN A 6 4.48 11.66 -24.54
CA GLN A 6 3.83 11.95 -25.82
C GLN A 6 4.84 12.60 -26.78
N GLN A 7 4.91 12.09 -28.00
CA GLN A 7 5.81 12.59 -29.03
C GLN A 7 5.24 13.84 -29.71
N PRO A 8 6.08 14.77 -30.21
CA PRO A 8 5.60 15.93 -30.95
C PRO A 8 4.77 15.52 -32.19
N GLY A 9 3.55 16.05 -32.29
CA GLY A 9 2.64 15.74 -33.41
C GLY A 9 1.92 14.39 -33.31
N GLU A 10 2.14 13.62 -32.23
CA GLU A 10 1.45 12.37 -31.99
C GLU A 10 0.01 12.60 -31.51
N ALA A 11 -0.96 11.99 -32.21
CA ALA A 11 -2.35 12.01 -31.79
C ALA A 11 -2.54 11.36 -30.42
N ASP A 12 -3.45 11.91 -29.61
CA ASP A 12 -3.64 11.49 -28.21
C ASP A 12 -3.97 10.00 -28.07
N ASP A 13 -4.77 9.44 -28.97
CA ASP A 13 -5.18 8.04 -28.93
C ASP A 13 -4.05 7.09 -29.36
N VAL A 14 -3.21 7.52 -30.32
CA VAL A 14 -1.98 6.82 -30.72
C VAL A 14 -0.99 6.80 -29.56
N TYR A 15 -0.80 7.94 -28.89
CA TYR A 15 0.01 8.07 -27.69
C TYR A 15 -0.45 7.10 -26.60
N VAL A 16 -1.75 7.10 -26.25
CA VAL A 16 -2.26 6.24 -25.19
C VAL A 16 -2.03 4.77 -25.52
N ARG A 17 -2.34 4.33 -26.75
CA ARG A 17 -2.15 2.93 -27.13
C ARG A 17 -0.68 2.53 -27.17
N ARG A 18 0.21 3.40 -27.63
CA ARG A 18 1.64 3.10 -27.65
C ARG A 18 2.23 2.97 -26.24
N VAL A 19 1.86 3.85 -25.33
CA VAL A 19 2.48 3.93 -23.99
C VAL A 19 1.80 3.02 -22.98
N TYR A 20 0.47 2.92 -23.00
CA TYR A 20 -0.33 2.27 -21.96
C TYR A 20 -1.05 1.00 -22.41
N THR A 21 -0.71 0.43 -23.57
CA THR A 21 -1.06 -0.98 -23.82
C THR A 21 -0.27 -1.87 -22.88
N ARG A 22 -0.94 -2.90 -22.33
CA ARG A 22 -0.32 -3.85 -21.41
C ARG A 22 0.66 -4.76 -22.14
N GLY A 23 1.86 -4.95 -21.57
CA GLY A 23 2.84 -5.89 -22.10
C GLY A 23 2.46 -7.34 -21.86
N SER A 24 2.88 -8.27 -22.73
CA SER A 24 2.57 -9.71 -22.60
C SER A 24 3.12 -10.36 -21.33
N ASN A 25 4.21 -9.83 -20.77
CA ASN A 25 4.84 -10.30 -19.53
C ASN A 25 4.54 -9.38 -18.33
N GLU A 26 3.69 -8.38 -18.51
CA GLU A 26 3.39 -7.40 -17.46
C GLU A 26 2.28 -7.95 -16.56
N SER A 27 2.55 -8.02 -15.25
CA SER A 27 1.52 -8.39 -14.28
C SER A 27 0.41 -7.33 -14.27
N GLU A 28 -0.80 -7.71 -13.88
CA GLU A 28 -1.92 -6.76 -13.80
C GLU A 28 -1.58 -5.60 -12.85
N ARG A 29 -0.95 -5.94 -11.73
CA ARG A 29 -0.48 -4.96 -10.76
C ARG A 29 0.50 -3.97 -11.38
N ASP A 30 1.55 -4.45 -12.01
CA ASP A 30 2.59 -3.58 -12.58
C ASP A 30 2.00 -2.68 -13.66
N TYR A 31 1.04 -3.21 -14.42
CA TYR A 31 0.28 -2.46 -15.41
C TYR A 31 -0.49 -1.28 -14.79
N TYR A 32 -1.29 -1.53 -13.76
CA TYR A 32 -2.05 -0.45 -13.11
C TYR A 32 -1.14 0.53 -12.35
N LEU A 33 -0.09 0.05 -11.68
CA LEU A 33 0.89 0.92 -11.02
C LEU A 33 1.59 1.84 -12.02
N ARG A 34 1.90 1.35 -13.23
CA ARG A 34 2.50 2.17 -14.28
C ARG A 34 1.52 3.23 -14.81
N ILE A 35 0.23 2.89 -14.97
CA ILE A 35 -0.79 3.86 -15.38
C ILE A 35 -0.90 4.97 -14.32
N THR A 36 -1.02 4.60 -13.04
CA THR A 36 -1.21 5.56 -11.96
C THR A 36 0.06 6.28 -11.55
N SER A 37 1.24 5.82 -11.97
CA SER A 37 2.50 6.50 -11.65
C SER A 37 2.49 7.93 -12.17
N ARG A 38 2.90 8.86 -11.29
CA ARG A 38 3.02 10.27 -11.63
C ARG A 38 4.45 10.62 -12.03
N SER A 39 4.61 11.31 -13.15
CA SER A 39 5.90 11.85 -13.59
C SER A 39 6.33 13.04 -12.74
N SER A 40 7.64 13.22 -12.54
CA SER A 40 8.17 14.38 -11.85
C SER A 40 7.96 15.70 -12.62
N THR A 41 7.66 15.63 -13.91
CA THR A 41 7.48 16.80 -14.79
C THR A 41 6.02 17.16 -15.03
N GLU A 42 5.06 16.39 -14.50
CA GLU A 42 3.63 16.70 -14.66
C GLU A 42 3.04 17.42 -13.44
N THR A 43 2.23 18.45 -13.72
CA THR A 43 1.43 19.14 -12.71
C THR A 43 0.23 18.28 -12.31
N ASP A 44 -0.40 18.58 -11.17
CA ASP A 44 -1.56 17.83 -10.66
C ASP A 44 -2.70 17.80 -11.69
N GLN A 45 -2.94 18.96 -12.32
CA GLN A 45 -3.95 19.10 -13.36
C GLN A 45 -3.62 18.25 -14.58
N LYS A 46 -2.37 18.30 -15.07
CA LYS A 46 -1.96 17.51 -16.25
C LYS A 46 -1.97 16.01 -15.98
N TYR A 47 -1.64 15.62 -14.76
CA TYR A 47 -1.72 14.23 -14.30
C TYR A 47 -3.17 13.71 -14.35
N LYS A 48 -4.13 14.48 -13.83
CA LYS A 48 -5.56 14.12 -13.90
C LYS A 48 -6.07 14.03 -15.34
N GLU A 49 -5.77 15.03 -16.16
CA GLU A 49 -6.15 15.05 -17.58
C GLU A 49 -5.57 13.85 -18.35
N ARG A 50 -4.32 13.45 -18.04
CA ARG A 50 -3.69 12.28 -18.64
C ARG A 50 -4.43 11.00 -18.28
N ILE A 51 -4.77 10.81 -17.00
CA ILE A 51 -5.49 9.61 -16.54
C ILE A 51 -6.90 9.56 -17.15
N GLU A 52 -7.60 10.70 -17.23
CA GLU A 52 -8.89 10.79 -17.89
C GLU A 52 -8.80 10.44 -19.38
N LEU A 53 -7.78 10.94 -20.09
CA LEU A 53 -7.53 10.58 -21.49
C LEU A 53 -7.31 9.07 -21.65
N ILE A 54 -6.49 8.45 -20.78
CA ILE A 54 -6.24 7.00 -20.81
C ILE A 54 -7.55 6.22 -20.62
N GLN A 55 -8.37 6.61 -19.63
CA GLN A 55 -9.68 6.00 -19.38
C GLN A 55 -10.65 6.14 -20.56
N ASN A 56 -10.59 7.25 -21.29
CA ASN A 56 -11.44 7.51 -22.45
C ASN A 56 -11.00 6.75 -23.71
N VAL A 57 -9.71 6.46 -23.86
CA VAL A 57 -9.18 5.73 -25.03
C VAL A 57 -9.23 4.20 -24.82
N LEU A 58 -8.93 3.72 -23.60
CA LEU A 58 -8.90 2.30 -23.24
C LEU A 58 -10.21 1.86 -22.56
N GLN A 59 -11.34 2.07 -23.25
CA GLN A 59 -12.69 1.82 -22.69
C GLN A 59 -13.00 0.34 -22.48
N ASP A 60 -12.24 -0.55 -23.11
CA ASP A 60 -12.31 -2.00 -22.96
C ASP A 60 -11.74 -2.49 -21.62
N LEU A 61 -11.00 -1.64 -20.90
CA LEU A 61 -10.42 -1.96 -19.61
C LEU A 61 -11.22 -1.32 -18.46
N PRO A 62 -11.38 -2.01 -17.31
CA PRO A 62 -12.13 -1.50 -16.16
C PRO A 62 -11.32 -0.48 -15.35
N LEU A 63 -10.67 0.49 -16.01
CA LEU A 63 -9.77 1.44 -15.35
C LEU A 63 -10.48 2.27 -14.29
N LYS A 64 -11.71 2.73 -14.56
CA LYS A 64 -12.49 3.57 -13.63
C LYS A 64 -12.79 2.88 -12.30
N ASP A 65 -12.95 1.56 -12.32
CA ASP A 65 -13.25 0.76 -11.11
C ASP A 65 -11.97 0.37 -10.37
N LYS A 66 -10.85 0.26 -11.09
CA LYS A 66 -9.58 -0.23 -10.56
C LYS A 66 -8.66 0.88 -10.09
N ILE A 67 -8.84 2.12 -10.52
CA ILE A 67 -7.98 3.23 -10.06
C ILE A 67 -8.84 4.40 -9.53
N ILE A 68 -8.60 4.77 -8.28
CA ILE A 68 -9.32 5.86 -7.59
C ILE A 68 -8.37 7.02 -7.31
N TYR A 69 -8.86 8.25 -7.39
CA TYR A 69 -8.05 9.40 -7.02
C TYR A 69 -8.13 9.63 -5.51
N ASP A 70 -6.97 9.65 -4.84
CA ASP A 70 -6.83 10.04 -3.44
C ASP A 70 -6.48 11.54 -3.37
N ASP A 71 -7.38 12.33 -2.81
CA ASP A 71 -7.20 13.79 -2.72
C ASP A 71 -6.20 14.21 -1.65
N HIS A 72 -5.93 13.37 -0.64
CA HIS A 72 -4.93 13.66 0.39
C HIS A 72 -3.51 13.40 -0.14
N ALA A 73 -3.31 12.27 -0.83
CA ALA A 73 -2.03 11.92 -1.46
C ALA A 73 -1.79 12.64 -2.78
N LYS A 74 -2.83 13.24 -3.38
CA LYS A 74 -2.83 13.83 -4.73
C LYS A 74 -2.36 12.85 -5.81
N LEU A 75 -2.79 11.58 -5.70
CA LEU A 75 -2.37 10.46 -6.54
C LEU A 75 -3.54 9.53 -6.88
N TYR A 76 -3.48 8.86 -8.04
CA TYR A 76 -4.36 7.73 -8.31
C TYR A 76 -3.80 6.45 -7.66
N ILE A 77 -4.66 5.71 -6.99
CA ILE A 77 -4.36 4.48 -6.28
C ILE A 77 -5.03 3.32 -6.99
N TYR A 78 -4.26 2.28 -7.29
CA TYR A 78 -4.79 1.01 -7.80
C TYR A 78 -5.47 0.25 -6.66
N VAL A 79 -6.78 0.04 -6.81
CA VAL A 79 -7.64 -0.67 -5.89
C VAL A 79 -7.74 -2.12 -6.35
N GLN A 80 -7.20 -3.02 -5.52
CA GLN A 80 -7.36 -4.45 -5.69
C GLN A 80 -8.49 -4.93 -4.80
N SER A 81 -9.31 -5.86 -5.30
CA SER A 81 -10.19 -6.61 -4.40
C SER A 81 -9.35 -7.44 -3.43
N ALA A 82 -9.90 -7.73 -2.24
CA ALA A 82 -9.24 -8.56 -1.25
C ALA A 82 -8.88 -9.97 -1.76
N LYS A 83 -9.54 -10.45 -2.83
CA LYS A 83 -9.20 -11.69 -3.51
C LYS A 83 -7.99 -11.52 -4.43
N GLU A 84 -7.98 -10.48 -5.26
CA GLU A 84 -6.87 -10.18 -6.20
C GLU A 84 -5.58 -9.78 -5.47
N ALA A 85 -5.68 -9.05 -4.35
CA ALA A 85 -4.52 -8.70 -3.53
C ALA A 85 -3.84 -9.95 -2.92
N ARG A 86 -4.63 -10.99 -2.60
CA ARG A 86 -4.14 -12.29 -2.08
C ARG A 86 -3.51 -13.14 -3.19
N GLU A 87 -4.09 -13.13 -4.38
CA GLU A 87 -3.61 -13.90 -5.53
C GLU A 87 -2.39 -13.25 -6.23
N SER A 88 -2.27 -11.92 -6.19
CA SER A 88 -1.19 -11.16 -6.83
C SER A 88 0.02 -10.84 -5.93
N GLY A 89 0.00 -11.22 -4.65
CA GLY A 89 1.09 -10.93 -3.69
C GLY A 89 1.37 -9.43 -3.51
N SER A 90 0.38 -8.59 -3.80
CA SER A 90 0.53 -7.15 -4.03
C SER A 90 0.35 -6.27 -2.78
N LEU A 91 0.00 -6.87 -1.64
CA LEU A 91 0.43 -6.35 -0.34
C LEU A 91 1.97 -6.45 -0.32
N LYS A 92 2.69 -5.40 -0.72
CA LYS A 92 4.16 -5.41 -0.81
C LYS A 92 4.76 -5.27 0.60
N GLY A 93 4.59 -6.32 1.38
CA GLY A 93 5.16 -6.50 2.69
C GLY A 93 4.85 -5.42 3.72
N TYR A 94 5.20 -5.71 4.95
CA TYR A 94 5.21 -4.75 6.04
C TYR A 94 6.48 -3.88 5.99
N PRO A 95 6.52 -2.72 6.65
CA PRO A 95 7.73 -1.91 6.74
C PRO A 95 8.98 -2.73 7.12
N GLY A 96 9.99 -2.72 6.25
CA GLY A 96 11.24 -3.46 6.46
C GLY A 96 11.18 -4.97 6.14
N GLN A 97 10.12 -5.45 5.49
CA GLN A 97 10.03 -6.81 4.97
C GLN A 97 10.89 -6.97 3.73
N GLN A 98 11.68 -8.03 3.69
CA GLN A 98 12.58 -8.33 2.57
C GLN A 98 11.81 -8.91 1.39
N ASN A 99 12.35 -8.76 0.18
CA ASN A 99 11.74 -9.37 -1.02
C ASN A 99 11.66 -10.89 -0.87
N ASN A 100 10.48 -11.46 -1.15
CA ASN A 100 10.16 -12.88 -1.01
C ASN A 100 10.28 -13.44 0.43
N GLU A 101 10.37 -12.59 1.45
CA GLU A 101 10.32 -13.01 2.84
C GLU A 101 8.89 -13.37 3.24
N PRO A 102 8.61 -14.58 3.76
CA PRO A 102 7.30 -14.91 4.29
C PRO A 102 6.94 -14.02 5.49
N ASN A 103 5.66 -13.65 5.60
CA ASN A 103 5.17 -12.76 6.66
C ASN A 103 5.56 -13.21 8.09
N ASP A 104 5.47 -14.51 8.38
CA ASP A 104 5.87 -15.07 9.69
C ASP A 104 7.38 -14.95 9.94
N ALA A 105 8.21 -15.15 8.90
CA ALA A 105 9.65 -14.98 9.00
C ALA A 105 10.04 -13.51 9.25
N TYR A 106 9.37 -12.58 8.56
CA TYR A 106 9.49 -11.14 8.81
C TYR A 106 9.13 -10.78 10.25
N ALA A 107 7.96 -11.22 10.72
CA ALA A 107 7.49 -10.89 12.07
C ALA A 107 8.45 -11.44 13.14
N LYS A 108 8.95 -12.67 12.96
CA LYS A 108 9.98 -13.26 13.84
C LYS A 108 11.29 -12.48 13.80
N ARG A 109 11.77 -12.09 12.63
CA ARG A 109 13.04 -11.38 12.47
C ARG A 109 13.00 -9.97 13.07
N VAL A 110 11.92 -9.23 12.83
CA VAL A 110 11.83 -7.81 13.21
C VAL A 110 11.28 -7.65 14.63
N TYR A 111 10.32 -8.49 15.03
CA TYR A 111 9.56 -8.34 16.26
C TYR A 111 9.77 -9.46 17.27
N ALA A 112 10.78 -10.31 17.14
CA ALA A 112 11.19 -11.15 18.27
C ALA A 112 11.57 -10.27 19.47
N ARG A 113 11.27 -10.74 20.68
CA ARG A 113 11.72 -10.10 21.93
C ARG A 113 13.24 -10.11 22.01
N GLN A 114 13.82 -8.99 22.40
CA GLN A 114 15.26 -8.86 22.57
C GLN A 114 15.67 -9.26 24.00
N ALA A 115 16.90 -9.72 24.18
CA ALA A 115 17.41 -10.10 25.49
C ALA A 115 17.51 -8.86 26.41
N GLY A 116 16.84 -8.90 27.55
CA GLY A 116 16.77 -7.77 28.49
C GLY A 116 15.78 -6.67 28.12
N GLU A 117 15.01 -6.83 27.03
CA GLU A 117 13.93 -5.90 26.66
C GLU A 117 12.82 -5.96 27.71
N SER A 118 12.44 -4.80 28.24
CA SER A 118 11.29 -4.73 29.14
C SER A 118 10.01 -5.01 28.36
N GLU A 119 8.96 -5.43 29.07
CA GLU A 119 7.67 -5.64 28.45
C GLU A 119 7.16 -4.35 27.77
N MET A 120 7.27 -3.21 28.45
CA MET A 120 6.85 -1.91 27.89
C MET A 120 7.63 -1.55 26.62
N ASP A 121 8.95 -1.74 26.60
CA ASP A 121 9.77 -1.43 25.43
C ASP A 121 9.40 -2.31 24.24
N TYR A 122 9.12 -3.60 24.51
CA TYR A 122 8.60 -4.52 23.50
C TYR A 122 7.27 -4.02 22.93
N TYR A 123 6.31 -3.65 23.79
CA TYR A 123 5.02 -3.10 23.36
C TYR A 123 5.17 -1.84 22.51
N LEU A 124 5.88 -0.83 23.02
CA LEU A 124 6.10 0.44 22.31
C LEU A 124 6.70 0.22 20.93
N ARG A 125 7.66 -0.71 20.79
CA ARG A 125 8.36 -0.95 19.53
C ARG A 125 7.45 -1.46 18.43
N PHE A 126 6.56 -2.40 18.73
CA PHE A 126 5.72 -2.97 17.68
C PHE A 126 4.41 -2.18 17.49
N THR A 127 3.88 -1.49 18.51
CA THR A 127 2.71 -0.59 18.38
C THR A 127 3.07 0.76 17.78
N SER A 128 4.36 1.13 17.74
CA SER A 128 4.82 2.29 16.98
C SER A 128 4.40 2.17 15.52
N ARG A 129 3.88 3.27 14.97
CA ARG A 129 3.42 3.37 13.59
C ARG A 129 4.51 3.95 12.71
N TYR A 130 4.76 3.32 11.56
CA TYR A 130 5.65 3.88 10.56
C TYR A 130 4.92 4.97 9.76
N SER A 131 5.64 6.02 9.36
CA SER A 131 5.08 7.12 8.57
C SER A 131 4.55 6.68 7.19
N SER A 132 5.00 5.52 6.71
CA SER A 132 4.57 4.91 5.45
C SER A 132 3.28 4.09 5.56
N GLU A 133 2.71 3.93 6.77
CA GLU A 133 1.55 3.07 7.00
C GLU A 133 0.22 3.84 6.94
N THR A 134 -0.71 3.34 6.13
CA THR A 134 -2.15 3.62 6.27
C THR A 134 -2.72 2.90 7.48
N ASP A 135 -3.91 3.28 7.93
CA ASP A 135 -4.60 2.66 9.07
C ASP A 135 -4.79 1.17 8.86
N GLU A 136 -5.16 0.76 7.65
CA GLU A 136 -5.36 -0.63 7.26
C GLU A 136 -4.05 -1.41 7.30
N SER A 137 -2.98 -0.84 6.76
CA SER A 137 -1.66 -1.50 6.74
C SER A 137 -1.05 -1.62 8.14
N TYR A 138 -1.26 -0.61 8.99
CA TYR A 138 -0.85 -0.61 10.40
C TYR A 138 -1.60 -1.68 11.19
N LYS A 139 -2.95 -1.70 11.13
CA LYS A 139 -3.78 -2.73 11.77
C LYS A 139 -3.40 -4.14 11.30
N ALA A 140 -3.16 -4.31 10.01
CA ALA A 140 -2.73 -5.60 9.44
C ALA A 140 -1.34 -6.04 9.94
N ARG A 141 -0.43 -5.11 10.27
CA ARG A 141 0.90 -5.45 10.81
C ARG A 141 0.81 -5.95 12.24
N ILE A 142 0.05 -5.23 13.06
CA ILE A 142 -0.18 -5.60 14.46
C ILE A 142 -0.82 -6.99 14.54
N ASP A 143 -1.84 -7.26 13.72
CA ASP A 143 -2.50 -8.57 13.65
C ASP A 143 -1.53 -9.69 13.23
N LEU A 144 -0.64 -9.44 12.26
CA LEU A 144 0.40 -10.41 11.90
C LEU A 144 1.30 -10.75 13.08
N ILE A 145 1.79 -9.74 13.80
CA ILE A 145 2.73 -9.92 14.92
C ILE A 145 2.07 -10.77 16.01
N VAL A 146 0.85 -10.39 16.43
CA VAL A 146 0.07 -11.14 17.42
C VAL A 146 -0.11 -12.59 17.01
N LYS A 147 -0.54 -12.85 15.77
CA LYS A 147 -0.75 -14.21 15.25
C LYS A 147 0.53 -15.02 15.21
N THR A 148 1.64 -14.41 14.82
CA THR A 148 2.95 -15.05 14.67
C THR A 148 3.48 -15.56 16.02
N PHE A 149 3.40 -14.72 17.06
CA PHE A 149 3.90 -15.09 18.39
C PHE A 149 2.88 -15.81 19.26
N LYS A 150 1.63 -15.94 18.77
CA LYS A 150 0.49 -16.52 19.51
C LYS A 150 0.29 -15.90 20.89
N ASP A 151 0.66 -14.63 21.02
CA ASP A 151 0.61 -13.94 22.29
C ASP A 151 -0.79 -13.35 22.46
N GLN A 152 -1.67 -14.08 23.15
CA GLN A 152 -3.04 -13.63 23.40
C GLN A 152 -3.11 -12.53 24.48
N ASN A 153 -2.10 -12.43 25.35
CA ASN A 153 -2.01 -11.37 26.36
C ASN A 153 -1.73 -10.02 25.71
N LEU A 154 -1.03 -10.03 24.57
CA LEU A 154 -0.74 -8.88 23.74
C LEU A 154 -2.01 -8.14 23.26
N MET A 155 -3.00 -8.85 22.71
CA MET A 155 -4.29 -8.26 22.32
C MET A 155 -5.13 -7.81 23.52
N ALA A 156 -5.08 -8.55 24.63
CA ALA A 156 -5.91 -8.28 25.80
C ALA A 156 -5.52 -6.96 26.51
N ASN A 157 -4.26 -6.55 26.36
CA ASN A 157 -3.71 -5.35 27.01
C ASN A 157 -3.57 -4.18 26.03
N MET A 158 -4.28 -4.17 24.91
CA MET A 158 -4.21 -3.10 23.92
C MET A 158 -5.60 -2.68 23.45
N SER A 159 -5.79 -1.38 23.27
CA SER A 159 -6.99 -0.83 22.62
C SER A 159 -6.56 0.06 21.47
N TYR A 160 -7.28 -0.01 20.33
CA TYR A 160 -7.11 0.98 19.28
C TYR A 160 -7.79 2.27 19.70
N ASP A 161 -7.05 3.37 19.68
CA ASP A 161 -7.55 4.71 19.92
C ASP A 161 -7.79 5.39 18.57
N GLU A 162 -9.06 5.62 18.24
CA GLU A 162 -9.47 6.19 16.94
C GLU A 162 -9.01 7.66 16.80
N ASP A 163 -8.87 8.39 17.91
CA ASP A 163 -8.45 9.79 17.89
C ASP A 163 -6.96 9.93 17.57
N SER A 164 -6.09 9.07 18.12
CA SER A 164 -4.66 9.05 17.79
C SER A 164 -4.29 8.16 16.61
N GLY A 165 -5.18 7.24 16.20
CA GLY A 165 -4.91 6.27 15.14
C GLY A 165 -3.85 5.23 15.53
N LEU A 166 -3.72 4.92 16.82
CA LEU A 166 -2.69 4.05 17.40
C LEU A 166 -3.28 3.02 18.35
N TYR A 167 -2.59 1.88 18.50
CA TYR A 167 -2.86 1.00 19.63
C TYR A 167 -2.16 1.49 20.90
N VAL A 168 -2.94 1.70 21.95
CA VAL A 168 -2.47 2.12 23.27
C VAL A 168 -2.37 0.90 24.18
N TYR A 169 -1.24 0.76 24.88
CA TYR A 169 -1.06 -0.27 25.89
C TYR A 169 -1.87 0.08 27.14
N MET A 170 -2.82 -0.79 27.48
CA MET A 170 -3.58 -0.73 28.72
C MET A 170 -2.86 -1.61 29.73
N GLN A 171 -2.15 -1.00 30.68
CA GLN A 171 -1.57 -1.75 31.79
C GLN A 171 -2.67 -2.58 32.46
N PRO A 172 -2.50 -3.92 32.56
CA PRO A 172 -3.44 -4.71 33.33
C PRO A 172 -3.44 -4.20 34.77
N LEU A 173 -4.62 -3.78 35.24
CA LEU A 173 -4.82 -3.43 36.65
C LEU A 173 -4.41 -4.64 37.48
N LYS A 174 -3.33 -4.51 38.25
CA LYS A 174 -2.92 -5.55 39.21
C LYS A 174 -4.10 -5.76 40.17
N LYS A 175 -4.71 -6.94 40.12
CA LYS A 175 -5.54 -7.45 41.22
C LYS A 175 -4.66 -7.94 42.34
#